data_AF-A0A7R6P7U9-F1
#
_entry.id   AF-A0A7R6P7U9-F1
#
_cell.length_a   1.000
_cell.length_b   1.000
_cell.length_c   1.000
_cell.angle_alpha   90.00
_cell.angle_beta   90.00
_cell.angle_gamma   90.00
#
_symmetry.space_group_name_H-M   'P 1'
#
loop_
_entity.id
_entity.type
_entity.pdbx_description
1 polymer ?
#
loop_
_entity_poly.entity_id
_entity_poly.type
_entity_poly.pdbx_seq_one_letter_code
_entity_poly.pdbx_strand_id
1 'polypeptide(L)'
;MSFFTKRNLKKLQLAIIDADLITLKKQFNKLDSNTVNEHLFAFDDQQFNAVELAIRSGQAKSLQHLLQAGCGLNASHTEPLLYQALQHPVQSLQLMTVLLQAGAPLAYPDMTPDHALFACFLFCPDTTLMLHLSRLNENGADLNHCDQHGESTLRLAMQKEDKALVQMLINSGATFSKTLRTEGCGKEITDYAERLADDLKIRQMMLTS
;
A
#
# COMPACT_ATOMS: atom_id res chain seq x y z
N MET A 1 -17.35 18.67 24.47
CA MET A 1 -16.56 19.47 23.50
C MET A 1 -17.07 20.91 23.43
N SER A 2 -16.16 21.89 23.48
CA SER A 2 -16.47 23.32 23.34
C SER A 2 -16.95 23.67 21.91
N PHE A 3 -17.76 24.73 21.78
CA PHE A 3 -18.22 25.26 20.49
C PHE A 3 -17.05 25.59 19.55
N PHE A 4 -15.96 26.13 20.09
CA PHE A 4 -14.75 26.47 19.32
C PHE A 4 -14.06 25.22 18.77
N THR A 5 -13.97 24.15 19.56
CA THR A 5 -13.41 22.86 19.13
C THR A 5 -14.22 22.28 17.98
N LYS A 6 -15.55 22.25 18.09
CA LYS A 6 -16.44 21.76 17.01
C LYS A 6 -16.27 22.56 15.73
N ARG A 7 -16.15 23.90 15.83
CA ARG A 7 -15.94 24.77 14.66
C ARG A 7 -14.59 24.52 14.00
N ASN A 8 -13.52 24.33 14.78
CA ASN A 8 -12.18 24.06 14.25
C ASN A 8 -12.11 22.67 13.60
N LEU A 9 -12.75 21.65 14.20
CA LEU A 9 -12.86 20.32 13.61
C LEU A 9 -13.61 20.35 12.27
N LYS A 10 -14.72 21.08 12.17
CA LYS A 10 -15.43 21.25 10.88
C LYS A 10 -14.55 21.92 9.81
N LYS A 11 -13.73 22.90 10.19
CA LYS A 11 -12.76 23.54 9.28
C LYS A 11 -11.64 22.58 8.89
N LEU A 12 -11.17 21.76 9.82
CA LEU A 12 -10.15 20.75 9.57
C LEU A 12 -10.66 19.70 8.57
N GLN A 13 -11.89 19.23 8.75
CA GLN A 13 -12.55 18.30 7.83
C GLN A 13 -12.54 18.84 6.38
N LEU A 14 -13.03 20.06 6.18
CA LEU A 14 -13.05 20.70 4.86
C LEU A 14 -11.63 20.88 4.31
N ALA A 15 -10.67 21.31 5.14
CA ALA A 15 -9.29 21.47 4.71
C ALA A 15 -8.63 20.15 4.28
N ILE A 16 -8.98 19.03 4.91
CA ILE A 16 -8.51 17.70 4.50
C ILE A 16 -9.09 17.36 3.13
N ILE A 17 -10.41 17.48 2.94
CA ILE A 17 -11.14 17.14 1.71
C ILE A 17 -10.67 18.01 0.53
N ASP A 18 -10.51 19.31 0.75
CA ASP A 18 -10.15 20.29 -0.29
C ASP A 18 -8.62 20.38 -0.54
N ALA A 19 -7.82 19.59 0.19
CA ALA A 19 -6.35 19.71 0.23
C ALA A 19 -5.81 21.11 0.55
N ASP A 20 -6.55 21.89 1.36
CA ASP A 20 -6.09 23.18 1.86
C ASP A 20 -5.10 23.01 3.03
N LEU A 21 -3.83 22.83 2.67
CA LEU A 21 -2.73 22.66 3.63
C LEU A 21 -2.53 23.88 4.54
N ILE A 22 -2.93 25.08 4.09
CA ILE A 22 -2.78 26.30 4.88
C ILE A 22 -3.78 26.26 6.03
N THR A 23 -5.04 25.96 5.73
CA THR A 23 -6.08 25.84 6.75
C THR A 23 -5.87 24.63 7.64
N LEU A 24 -5.42 23.50 7.09
CA LEU A 24 -5.09 22.28 7.83
C LEU A 24 -4.04 22.57 8.92
N LYS A 25 -2.88 23.12 8.54
CA LYS A 25 -1.80 23.45 9.49
C LYS A 25 -2.26 24.47 10.55
N LYS A 26 -3.05 25.47 10.13
CA LYS A 26 -3.64 26.44 11.07
C LYS A 26 -4.60 25.81 12.08
N GLN A 27 -5.36 24.78 11.70
CA GLN A 27 -6.24 24.09 12.64
C GLN A 27 -5.45 23.17 13.56
N PHE A 28 -4.41 22.49 13.08
CA PHE A 28 -3.52 21.68 13.91
C PHE A 28 -2.86 22.48 15.02
N ASN A 29 -2.40 23.71 14.75
CA ASN A 29 -1.85 24.58 15.80
C ASN A 29 -2.88 25.03 16.86
N LYS A 30 -4.18 24.79 16.63
CA LYS A 30 -5.28 25.22 17.51
C LYS A 30 -6.01 24.05 18.18
N LEU A 31 -5.70 22.81 17.77
CA LEU A 31 -6.34 21.60 18.25
C LEU A 31 -5.28 20.75 18.94
N ASP A 32 -5.64 20.17 20.08
CA ASP A 32 -4.76 19.21 20.74
C ASP A 32 -4.67 17.93 19.89
N SER A 33 -3.48 17.36 19.73
CA SER A 33 -3.25 16.18 18.87
C SER A 33 -4.16 15.00 19.23
N ASN A 34 -4.44 14.79 20.52
CA ASN A 34 -5.36 13.75 20.98
C ASN A 34 -6.79 13.99 20.48
N THR A 35 -7.24 15.25 20.46
CA THR A 35 -8.59 15.59 19.96
C THR A 35 -8.72 15.26 18.48
N VAL A 36 -7.66 15.47 17.68
CA VAL A 36 -7.68 15.14 16.26
C VAL A 36 -7.65 13.63 16.03
N ASN A 37 -6.86 12.89 16.81
CA ASN A 37 -6.72 11.45 16.67
C ASN A 37 -7.98 10.68 17.10
N GLU A 38 -8.67 11.14 18.13
CA GLU A 38 -9.87 10.48 18.65
C GLU A 38 -11.16 10.90 17.92
N HIS A 39 -11.15 12.04 17.23
CA HIS A 39 -12.34 12.54 16.57
C HIS A 39 -12.62 11.82 15.25
N LEU A 40 -13.86 11.37 15.09
CA LEU A 40 -14.36 10.81 13.85
C LEU A 40 -15.18 11.86 13.07
N PHE A 41 -14.82 12.04 11.81
CA PHE A 41 -15.47 12.92 10.85
C PHE A 41 -16.52 12.16 10.05
N ALA A 42 -17.69 12.75 9.87
CA ALA A 42 -18.73 12.18 9.02
C ALA A 42 -18.41 12.42 7.54
N PHE A 43 -18.30 11.36 6.74
CA PHE A 43 -18.03 11.41 5.31
C PHE A 43 -18.66 10.18 4.64
N ASP A 44 -19.37 10.37 3.53
CA ASP A 44 -20.10 9.31 2.81
C ASP A 44 -20.91 8.38 3.73
N ASP A 45 -21.76 8.98 4.58
CA ASP A 45 -22.64 8.29 5.55
C ASP A 45 -21.94 7.41 6.59
N GLN A 46 -20.62 7.48 6.67
CA GLN A 46 -19.80 6.77 7.64
C GLN A 46 -18.97 7.75 8.47
N GLN A 47 -18.32 7.22 9.51
CA GLN A 47 -17.43 7.99 10.38
C GLN A 47 -16.00 7.51 10.19
N PHE A 48 -15.08 8.44 9.94
CA PHE A 48 -13.68 8.15 9.67
C PHE A 48 -12.78 9.03 10.51
N ASN A 49 -11.62 8.52 10.93
CA ASN A 49 -10.62 9.38 11.54
C ASN A 49 -9.99 10.33 10.48
N ALA A 50 -9.16 11.27 10.92
CA ALA A 50 -8.55 12.25 10.01
C ALA A 50 -7.73 11.60 8.87
N VAL A 51 -7.02 10.51 9.18
CA VAL A 51 -6.13 9.80 8.26
C VAL A 51 -6.94 9.07 7.18
N GLU A 52 -7.97 8.33 7.59
CA GLU A 52 -8.93 7.69 6.69
C GLU A 52 -9.67 8.71 5.83
N LEU A 53 -10.09 9.84 6.40
CA LEU A 53 -10.74 10.91 5.63
C LEU A 53 -9.83 11.40 4.48
N ALA A 54 -8.53 11.56 4.75
CA ALA A 54 -7.56 11.94 3.73
C ALA A 54 -7.38 10.85 2.65
N ILE A 55 -7.41 9.56 3.04
CA ILE A 55 -7.36 8.42 2.11
C ILE A 55 -8.62 8.40 1.23
N ARG A 56 -9.81 8.47 1.82
CA ARG A 56 -11.10 8.44 1.10
C ARG A 56 -11.27 9.63 0.16
N SER A 57 -10.74 10.79 0.54
CA SER A 57 -10.75 11.99 -0.30
C SER A 57 -9.64 12.00 -1.37
N GLY A 58 -8.74 11.01 -1.39
CA GLY A 58 -7.63 10.96 -2.35
C GLY A 58 -6.51 11.97 -2.08
N GLN A 59 -6.45 12.55 -0.88
CA GLN A 59 -5.60 13.71 -0.59
C GLN A 59 -4.27 13.31 0.05
N ALA A 60 -3.36 12.75 -0.76
CA ALA A 60 -2.05 12.27 -0.30
C ALA A 60 -1.20 13.35 0.40
N LYS A 61 -1.29 14.62 -0.01
CA LYS A 61 -0.56 15.72 0.67
C LYS A 61 -1.13 16.02 2.06
N SER A 62 -2.45 15.99 2.20
CA SER A 62 -3.11 16.13 3.50
C SER A 62 -2.73 14.95 4.39
N LEU A 63 -2.80 13.72 3.86
CA LEU A 63 -2.39 12.49 4.53
C LEU A 63 -0.95 12.58 5.06
N GLN A 64 -0.01 13.00 4.21
CA GLN A 64 1.40 13.15 4.60
C GLN A 64 1.56 14.12 5.77
N HIS A 65 0.86 15.25 5.74
CA HIS A 65 0.92 16.23 6.82
C HIS A 65 0.27 15.74 8.11
N LEU A 66 -0.84 14.97 8.03
CA LEU A 66 -1.47 14.37 9.20
C LEU A 66 -0.50 13.41 9.92
N LEU A 67 0.14 12.52 9.16
CA LEU A 67 1.09 11.56 9.70
C LEU A 67 2.34 12.25 10.29
N GLN A 68 2.86 13.29 9.62
CA GLN A 68 3.97 14.11 10.16
C GLN A 68 3.59 14.88 11.43
N ALA A 69 2.30 15.21 11.61
CA ALA A 69 1.79 15.85 12.82
C ALA A 69 1.56 14.87 13.98
N GLY A 70 1.90 13.59 13.81
CA GLY A 70 1.77 12.56 14.83
C GLY A 70 0.39 11.89 14.86
N CYS A 71 -0.40 12.00 13.79
CA CYS A 71 -1.58 11.15 13.66
C CYS A 71 -1.16 9.68 13.50
N GLY A 72 -1.81 8.80 14.24
CA GLY A 72 -1.49 7.37 14.25
C GLY A 72 -1.87 6.65 12.94
N LEU A 73 -1.28 5.48 12.74
CA LEU A 73 -1.59 4.55 11.64
C LEU A 73 -2.69 3.54 12.01
N ASN A 74 -3.60 3.93 12.89
CA ASN A 74 -4.75 3.12 13.27
C ASN A 74 -5.94 3.45 12.37
N ALA A 75 -6.60 2.42 11.84
CA ALA A 75 -7.90 2.55 11.22
C ALA A 75 -8.98 2.72 12.31
N SER A 76 -10.06 3.44 12.00
CA SER A 76 -11.25 3.45 12.86
C SER A 76 -12.16 2.26 12.59
N HIS A 77 -12.02 1.64 11.41
CA HIS A 77 -12.69 0.40 11.01
C HIS A 77 -11.75 -0.79 11.02
N THR A 78 -12.29 -1.98 10.75
CA THR A 78 -11.50 -3.22 10.69
C THR A 78 -10.47 -3.19 9.56
N GLU A 79 -10.78 -2.57 8.43
CA GLU A 79 -9.91 -2.59 7.26
C GLU A 79 -8.64 -1.73 7.43
N PRO A 80 -7.44 -2.29 7.21
CA PRO A 80 -6.20 -1.54 7.33
C PRO A 80 -6.10 -0.33 6.40
N LEU A 81 -5.50 0.76 6.89
CA LEU A 81 -5.29 1.98 6.10
C LEU A 81 -4.59 1.73 4.75
N LEU A 82 -3.63 0.80 4.72
CA LEU A 82 -2.92 0.46 3.49
C LEU A 82 -3.86 -0.18 2.47
N TYR A 83 -4.78 -1.06 2.90
CA TYR A 83 -5.75 -1.70 2.01
C TYR A 83 -6.77 -0.69 1.49
N GLN A 84 -7.25 0.22 2.36
CA GLN A 84 -8.10 1.34 1.96
C GLN A 84 -7.41 2.21 0.89
N ALA A 85 -6.11 2.46 1.03
CA ALA A 85 -5.34 3.19 0.03
C ALA A 85 -5.20 2.42 -1.29
N LEU A 86 -4.93 1.10 -1.25
CA LEU A 86 -4.83 0.26 -2.45
C LEU A 86 -6.12 0.23 -3.27
N GLN A 87 -7.28 0.25 -2.60
CA GLN A 87 -8.60 0.26 -3.23
C GLN A 87 -9.00 1.61 -3.83
N HIS A 88 -8.26 2.68 -3.54
CA HIS A 88 -8.62 4.00 -4.01
C HIS A 88 -8.42 4.10 -5.55
N PRO A 89 -9.43 4.52 -6.34
CA PRO A 89 -9.43 4.33 -7.80
C PRO A 89 -8.37 5.12 -8.57
N VAL A 90 -7.98 6.30 -8.06
CA VAL A 90 -7.09 7.23 -8.80
C VAL A 90 -5.73 7.43 -8.11
N GLN A 91 -5.72 7.57 -6.79
CA GLN A 91 -4.56 7.97 -5.99
C GLN A 91 -3.91 6.83 -5.20
N SER A 92 -4.22 5.56 -5.52
CA SER A 92 -3.75 4.41 -4.72
C SER A 92 -2.24 4.41 -4.51
N LEU A 93 -1.47 4.65 -5.59
CA LEU A 93 0.00 4.65 -5.53
C LEU A 93 0.54 5.79 -4.65
N GLN A 94 -0.02 6.99 -4.73
CA GLN A 94 0.41 8.14 -3.93
C GLN A 94 0.03 7.94 -2.45
N LEU A 95 -1.19 7.47 -2.18
CA LEU A 95 -1.67 7.21 -0.82
C LEU A 95 -0.87 6.11 -0.15
N MET A 96 -0.67 4.97 -0.83
CA MET A 96 0.13 3.87 -0.27
C MET A 96 1.57 4.31 -0.01
N THR A 97 2.17 5.11 -0.91
CA THR A 97 3.55 5.57 -0.75
C THR A 97 3.70 6.39 0.53
N VAL A 98 2.74 7.28 0.81
CA VAL A 98 2.75 8.09 2.03
C VAL A 98 2.59 7.21 3.29
N LEU A 99 1.70 6.22 3.25
CA LEU A 99 1.51 5.29 4.37
C LEU A 99 2.76 4.44 4.63
N LEU A 100 3.39 3.91 3.59
CA LEU A 100 4.62 3.12 3.71
C LEU A 100 5.78 3.96 4.27
N GLN A 101 5.94 5.20 3.79
CA GLN A 101 6.93 6.14 4.34
C GLN A 101 6.70 6.48 5.81
N ALA A 102 5.45 6.41 6.28
CA ALA A 102 5.11 6.59 7.69
C ALA A 102 5.28 5.30 8.53
N GLY A 103 5.67 4.18 7.91
CA GLY A 103 5.88 2.90 8.59
C GLY A 103 4.60 2.06 8.72
N ALA A 104 3.63 2.20 7.80
CA ALA A 104 2.49 1.31 7.75
C ALA A 104 2.93 -0.16 7.61
N PRO A 105 2.36 -1.09 8.41
CA PRO A 105 2.75 -2.49 8.36
C PRO A 105 2.36 -3.11 7.01
N LEU A 106 3.13 -4.11 6.59
CA LEU A 106 2.86 -4.86 5.36
C LEU A 106 2.04 -6.13 5.61
N ALA A 107 2.07 -6.64 6.84
CA ALA A 107 1.38 -7.86 7.26
C ALA A 107 0.19 -7.53 8.17
N TYR A 108 -0.91 -8.21 7.94
CA TYR A 108 -2.20 -8.07 8.60
C TYR A 108 -2.80 -9.46 8.87
N PRO A 109 -2.37 -10.17 9.92
CA PRO A 109 -2.72 -11.57 10.16
C PRO A 109 -4.22 -11.87 10.25
N ASP A 110 -5.02 -10.89 10.68
CA ASP A 110 -6.47 -11.02 10.83
C ASP A 110 -7.25 -10.62 9.56
N MET A 111 -6.56 -10.35 8.46
CA MET A 111 -7.14 -9.97 7.17
C MET A 111 -6.93 -11.05 6.13
N THR A 112 -7.83 -11.09 5.15
CA THR A 112 -7.66 -11.90 3.94
C THR A 112 -7.64 -10.95 2.73
N PRO A 113 -6.51 -10.77 2.05
CA PRO A 113 -5.22 -11.44 2.29
C PRO A 113 -4.50 -10.87 3.52
N ASP A 114 -3.58 -11.66 4.05
CA ASP A 114 -2.81 -11.37 5.26
C ASP A 114 -1.56 -10.51 5.00
N HIS A 115 -1.28 -10.20 3.74
CA HIS A 115 -0.12 -9.39 3.36
C HIS A 115 -0.40 -8.46 2.17
N ALA A 116 0.18 -7.26 2.22
CA ALA A 116 -0.03 -6.21 1.23
C ALA A 116 0.38 -6.60 -0.20
N LEU A 117 1.39 -7.46 -0.36
CA LEU A 117 1.78 -7.97 -1.68
C LEU A 117 0.62 -8.69 -2.38
N PHE A 118 -0.11 -9.53 -1.64
CA PHE A 118 -1.25 -10.26 -2.18
C PHE A 118 -2.49 -9.36 -2.31
N ALA A 119 -2.64 -8.39 -1.42
CA ALA A 119 -3.69 -7.36 -1.53
C ALA A 119 -3.59 -6.60 -2.86
N CYS A 120 -2.38 -6.32 -3.37
CA CYS A 120 -2.21 -5.70 -4.67
C CYS A 120 -2.83 -6.50 -5.82
N PHE A 121 -2.75 -7.84 -5.80
CA PHE A 121 -3.36 -8.67 -6.84
C PHE A 121 -4.90 -8.66 -6.82
N LEU A 122 -5.51 -8.26 -5.70
CA LEU A 122 -6.97 -8.20 -5.54
C LEU A 122 -7.52 -6.79 -5.78
N PHE A 123 -6.82 -5.76 -5.29
CA PHE A 123 -7.32 -4.40 -5.27
C PHE A 123 -6.76 -3.51 -6.38
N CYS A 124 -5.57 -3.80 -6.89
CA CYS A 124 -4.93 -2.96 -7.90
C CYS A 124 -5.28 -3.43 -9.32
N PRO A 125 -5.55 -2.50 -10.26
CA PRO A 125 -5.65 -2.84 -11.67
C PRO A 125 -4.34 -3.42 -12.21
N ASP A 126 -4.43 -4.41 -13.11
CA ASP A 126 -3.28 -5.07 -13.74
C ASP A 126 -2.30 -4.06 -14.38
N THR A 127 -2.82 -2.97 -14.96
CA THR A 127 -2.02 -1.89 -15.58
C THR A 127 -1.11 -1.15 -14.60
N THR A 128 -1.40 -1.20 -13.30
CA THR A 128 -0.65 -0.50 -12.24
C THR A 128 -0.04 -1.46 -11.22
N LEU A 129 -0.39 -2.75 -11.26
CA LEU A 129 0.05 -3.77 -10.31
C LEU A 129 1.58 -3.79 -10.16
N MET A 130 2.30 -3.72 -11.28
CA MET A 130 3.77 -3.64 -11.27
C MET A 130 4.30 -2.48 -10.43
N LEU A 131 3.72 -1.28 -10.58
CA LEU A 131 4.15 -0.09 -9.82
C LEU A 131 3.87 -0.23 -8.32
N HIS A 132 2.75 -0.86 -7.95
CA HIS A 132 2.41 -1.09 -6.55
C HIS A 132 3.36 -2.09 -5.90
N LEU A 133 3.67 -3.21 -6.57
CA LEU A 133 4.64 -4.19 -6.08
C LEU A 133 6.06 -3.62 -6.01
N SER A 134 6.50 -2.85 -7.02
CA SER A 134 7.77 -2.13 -6.96
C SER A 134 7.83 -1.20 -5.75
N ARG A 135 6.75 -0.46 -5.47
CA ARG A 135 6.70 0.45 -4.33
C ARG A 135 6.76 -0.28 -2.99
N LEU A 136 6.09 -1.42 -2.86
CA LEU A 136 6.17 -2.26 -1.66
C LEU A 136 7.59 -2.79 -1.46
N ASN A 137 8.23 -3.27 -2.52
CA ASN A 137 9.61 -3.76 -2.47
C ASN A 137 10.61 -2.66 -2.06
N GLU A 138 10.47 -1.46 -2.61
CA GLU A 138 11.26 -0.28 -2.20
C GLU A 138 11.09 0.08 -0.72
N ASN A 139 9.96 -0.30 -0.11
CA ASN A 139 9.66 -0.08 1.30
C ASN A 139 9.83 -1.37 2.14
N GLY A 140 10.64 -2.32 1.67
CA GLY A 140 11.09 -3.48 2.44
C GLY A 140 10.16 -4.69 2.42
N ALA A 141 9.19 -4.75 1.50
CA ALA A 141 8.41 -5.97 1.29
C ALA A 141 9.28 -7.07 0.67
N ASP A 142 9.29 -8.25 1.28
CA ASP A 142 9.97 -9.42 0.73
C ASP A 142 9.11 -10.07 -0.36
N LEU A 143 9.52 -9.92 -1.63
CA LEU A 143 8.82 -10.52 -2.78
C LEU A 143 8.79 -12.06 -2.72
N ASN A 144 9.64 -12.70 -1.91
CA ASN A 144 9.64 -14.14 -1.68
C ASN A 144 8.68 -14.58 -0.58
N HIS A 145 8.00 -13.65 0.09
CA HIS A 145 6.96 -13.97 1.04
C HIS A 145 5.87 -14.83 0.37
N CYS A 146 5.43 -15.85 1.10
CA CYS A 146 4.35 -16.74 0.69
C CYS A 146 3.16 -16.53 1.62
N ASP A 147 1.96 -16.56 1.06
CA ASP A 147 0.72 -16.54 1.85
C ASP A 147 0.53 -17.84 2.63
N GLN A 148 -0.55 -17.91 3.40
CA GLN A 148 -0.98 -19.11 4.14
C GLN A 148 -1.19 -20.37 3.28
N HIS A 149 -1.36 -20.25 1.97
CA HIS A 149 -1.51 -21.35 1.02
C HIS A 149 -0.18 -21.75 0.36
N GLY A 150 0.90 -21.01 0.62
CA GLY A 150 2.20 -21.18 -0.02
C GLY A 150 2.27 -20.54 -1.41
N GLU A 151 1.34 -19.64 -1.73
CA GLU A 151 1.35 -18.86 -2.97
C GLU A 151 2.33 -17.68 -2.82
N SER A 152 3.18 -17.49 -3.82
CA SER A 152 4.13 -16.37 -3.88
C SER A 152 3.71 -15.36 -4.93
N THR A 153 4.19 -14.12 -4.81
CA THR A 153 3.93 -13.07 -5.80
C THR A 153 4.34 -13.48 -7.21
N LEU A 154 5.48 -14.18 -7.33
CA LEU A 154 5.98 -14.70 -8.60
C LEU A 154 5.03 -15.75 -9.20
N ARG A 155 4.49 -16.66 -8.39
CA ARG A 155 3.55 -17.68 -8.87
C ARG A 155 2.24 -17.06 -9.34
N LEU A 156 1.70 -16.08 -8.63
CA LEU A 156 0.49 -15.34 -9.06
C LEU A 156 0.72 -14.60 -10.39
N ALA A 157 1.88 -13.99 -10.57
CA ALA A 157 2.27 -13.36 -11.85
C ALA A 157 2.38 -14.39 -12.98
N MET A 158 2.95 -15.56 -12.70
CA MET A 158 3.05 -16.66 -13.67
C MET A 158 1.68 -17.23 -14.05
N GLN A 159 0.75 -17.38 -13.11
CA GLN A 159 -0.63 -17.83 -13.38
C GLN A 159 -1.41 -16.84 -14.26
N LYS A 160 -1.11 -15.55 -14.17
CA LYS A 160 -1.65 -14.50 -15.06
C LYS A 160 -0.98 -14.47 -16.44
N GLU A 161 0.03 -15.29 -16.68
CA GLU A 161 0.89 -15.28 -17.88
C GLU A 161 1.53 -13.92 -18.19
N ASP A 162 1.69 -13.07 -17.17
CA ASP A 162 2.23 -11.72 -17.31
C ASP A 162 3.77 -11.76 -17.29
N LYS A 163 4.37 -11.91 -18.47
CA LYS A 163 5.82 -11.90 -18.65
C LYS A 163 6.49 -10.64 -18.12
N ALA A 164 5.86 -9.48 -18.26
CA ALA A 164 6.45 -8.22 -17.82
C ALA A 164 6.51 -8.16 -16.29
N LEU A 165 5.43 -8.60 -15.62
CA LEU A 165 5.40 -8.71 -14.16
C LEU A 165 6.39 -9.76 -13.64
N VAL A 166 6.45 -10.93 -14.26
CA VAL A 166 7.43 -11.98 -13.93
C VAL A 166 8.86 -11.46 -14.06
N GLN A 167 9.17 -10.76 -15.15
CA GLN A 167 10.49 -10.17 -15.37
C GLN A 167 10.83 -9.12 -14.31
N MET A 168 9.88 -8.23 -13.99
CA MET A 168 10.07 -7.23 -12.93
C MET A 168 10.34 -7.89 -11.58
N LEU A 169 9.54 -8.89 -11.20
CA LEU A 169 9.68 -9.59 -9.92
C LEU A 169 11.04 -10.28 -9.81
N ILE A 170 11.45 -11.04 -10.82
CA ILE A 170 12.76 -11.74 -10.81
C ILE A 170 13.91 -10.74 -10.73
N ASN A 171 13.89 -9.69 -11.56
CA ASN A 171 14.92 -8.65 -11.52
C ASN A 171 14.95 -7.89 -10.18
N SER A 172 13.83 -7.88 -9.46
CA SER A 172 13.67 -7.23 -8.16
C SER A 172 14.00 -8.15 -6.97
N GLY A 173 14.48 -9.38 -7.23
CA GLY A 173 14.92 -10.32 -6.18
C GLY A 173 13.93 -11.43 -5.84
N ALA A 174 12.82 -11.58 -6.58
CA ALA A 174 11.96 -12.75 -6.44
C ALA A 174 12.65 -14.01 -6.98
N THR A 175 12.63 -15.08 -6.18
CA THR A 175 13.39 -16.30 -6.44
C THR A 175 12.54 -17.29 -7.22
N PHE A 176 12.95 -17.58 -8.45
CA PHE A 176 12.47 -18.76 -9.16
C PHE A 176 13.30 -19.98 -8.73
N SER A 177 12.63 -20.97 -8.12
CA SER A 177 13.27 -22.22 -7.68
C SER A 177 12.57 -23.43 -8.30
N LYS A 178 13.28 -24.57 -8.40
CA LYS A 178 12.69 -25.83 -8.88
C LYS A 178 11.57 -26.37 -7.98
N THR A 179 11.52 -25.90 -6.72
CA THR A 179 10.48 -26.22 -5.75
C THR A 179 9.32 -25.23 -5.78
N LEU A 180 9.42 -24.14 -6.56
CA LEU A 180 8.31 -23.24 -6.80
C LEU A 180 7.17 -24.07 -7.39
N ARG A 181 5.98 -23.97 -6.81
CA ARG A 181 4.82 -24.63 -7.37
C ARG A 181 4.55 -23.98 -8.74
N THR A 182 4.67 -24.74 -9.81
CA THR A 182 4.33 -24.29 -11.18
C THR A 182 3.06 -24.95 -11.69
N GLU A 183 2.39 -25.75 -10.86
CA GLU A 183 1.08 -26.33 -11.16
C GLU A 183 0.09 -25.22 -11.51
N GLY A 184 -0.56 -25.34 -12.67
CA GLY A 184 -1.47 -24.33 -13.22
C GLY A 184 -0.80 -23.18 -13.98
N CYS A 185 0.53 -23.11 -14.03
CA CYS A 185 1.25 -22.12 -14.85
C CYS A 185 1.50 -22.68 -16.27
N GLY A 186 1.45 -21.81 -17.28
CA GLY A 186 1.82 -22.19 -18.65
C GLY A 186 3.28 -22.65 -18.75
N LYS A 187 3.56 -23.59 -19.65
CA LYS A 187 4.93 -24.05 -19.90
C LYS A 187 5.83 -22.90 -20.37
N GLU A 188 5.33 -22.06 -21.27
CA GLU A 188 6.10 -20.95 -21.83
C GLU A 188 6.51 -19.91 -20.76
N ILE A 189 5.60 -19.55 -19.85
CA ILE A 189 5.91 -18.59 -18.78
C ILE A 189 6.89 -19.19 -17.76
N THR A 190 6.82 -20.51 -17.54
CA THR A 190 7.75 -21.25 -16.66
C THR A 190 9.15 -21.28 -17.27
N ASP A 191 9.28 -21.67 -18.54
CA ASP A 191 10.56 -21.68 -19.28
C ASP A 191 11.16 -20.27 -19.34
N TYR A 192 10.32 -19.24 -19.49
CA TYR A 192 10.73 -17.84 -19.47
C TYR A 192 11.28 -17.40 -18.10
N ALA A 193 10.58 -17.74 -17.01
CA ALA A 193 11.01 -17.43 -15.65
C ALA A 193 12.34 -18.12 -15.29
N GLU A 194 12.52 -19.38 -15.69
CA GLU A 194 13.77 -20.12 -15.48
C GLU A 194 14.94 -19.43 -16.18
N ARG A 195 14.79 -19.07 -17.46
CA ARG A 195 15.81 -18.34 -18.22
C ARG A 195 16.18 -17.01 -17.57
N LEU A 196 15.19 -16.23 -17.13
CA LEU A 196 15.43 -14.96 -16.45
C LEU A 196 16.23 -15.14 -15.15
N ALA A 197 15.90 -16.18 -14.37
CA ALA A 197 16.60 -16.46 -13.13
C ALA A 197 18.06 -16.88 -13.37
N ASP A 198 18.31 -17.67 -14.41
CA ASP A 198 19.68 -18.06 -14.79
C ASP A 198 20.48 -16.87 -15.34
N ASP A 199 19.86 -16.03 -16.17
CA ASP A 199 20.48 -14.78 -16.65
C ASP A 199 20.85 -13.86 -15.48
N LEU A 200 19.98 -13.71 -14.48
CA LEU A 200 20.23 -12.90 -13.29
C LEU A 200 21.42 -13.45 -12.49
N LYS A 201 21.50 -14.76 -12.28
CA LYS A 201 22.64 -15.40 -11.61
C LYS A 201 23.95 -15.14 -12.34
N ILE A 202 23.97 -15.27 -13.68
CA ILE A 202 25.16 -15.00 -14.49
C ILE A 202 25.59 -13.54 -14.32
N ARG A 203 24.65 -12.58 -14.36
CA ARG A 203 24.95 -11.15 -14.13
C ARG A 203 25.53 -10.91 -12.73
N GLN A 204 24.97 -11.52 -11.70
CA GLN A 204 25.48 -11.40 -10.33
C GLN A 204 26.88 -11.99 -10.18
N MET A 205 27.18 -13.11 -10.84
CA MET A 205 28.54 -13.70 -10.88
C MET A 205 29.54 -12.76 -11.57
N MET A 206 29.15 -12.10 -12.66
CA MET A 206 30.01 -11.14 -13.37
C MET A 206 30.25 -9.84 -12.58
N LEU A 207 29.34 -9.45 -11.68
CA LEU A 207 29.50 -8.27 -10.83
C LEU A 207 30.34 -8.51 -9.57
N THR A 208 30.57 -9.78 -9.22
CA THR A 208 31.31 -10.20 -8.02
C THR A 208 32.70 -10.78 -8.32
N SER A 209 33.11 -10.78 -9.59
CA SER A 209 34.43 -11.19 -10.09
C SER A 209 35.32 -10.00 -10.45
#